data_AF-A0A7C2X2Y6-F1
#
_entry.id   AF-A0A7C2X2Y6-F1
#
_cell.length_a   1.000
_cell.length_b   1.000
_cell.length_c   1.000
_cell.angle_alpha   90.00
_cell.angle_beta   90.00
_cell.angle_gamma   90.00
#
_symmetry.space_group_name_H-M   'P 1'
#
loop_
_entity.id
_entity.type
_entity.pdbx_description
1 polymer ?
#
loop_
_entity_poly.entity_id
_entity_poly.type
_entity_poly.pdbx_seq_one_letter_code
_entity_poly.pdbx_strand_id
1 'polypeptide(L)'
;MSRAEQYSWTSLLGLAAIYWWFQMRMLDGWSVVDQSPSRLLWVYFAVIGASTLLEVLIAGVIGGAARGKAVVKDERDHAIAARAGQFERVFIIAAINIVIWQALWEGAMAGHDLPRIDLAHLPTLFFVLFTILFAGEFMKRITTIALYRVHSARG
;
A
#
# COMPACT_ATOMS: atom_id res chain seq x y z
N MET A 1 -16.41 -17.66 0.83
CA MET A 1 -15.87 -16.29 0.94
C MET A 1 -16.95 -15.29 0.58
N SER A 2 -17.10 -14.22 1.36
CA SER A 2 -18.01 -13.13 0.99
C SER A 2 -17.47 -12.35 -0.23
N ARG A 3 -18.33 -11.61 -0.94
CA ARG A 3 -17.88 -10.75 -2.07
C ARG A 3 -16.87 -9.69 -1.64
N ALA A 4 -17.02 -9.15 -0.43
CA ALA A 4 -16.08 -8.19 0.14
C ALA A 4 -14.71 -8.84 0.47
N GLU A 5 -14.72 -10.10 0.91
CA GLU A 5 -13.49 -10.87 1.12
C GLU A 5 -12.80 -11.19 -0.22
N GLN A 6 -13.56 -11.63 -1.24
CA GLN A 6 -13.03 -11.85 -2.59
C GLN A 6 -12.41 -10.57 -3.18
N TYR A 7 -13.12 -9.44 -3.08
CA TYR A 7 -12.60 -8.13 -3.47
C TYR A 7 -11.27 -7.83 -2.79
N SER A 8 -11.18 -8.04 -1.48
CA SER A 8 -10.00 -7.72 -0.69
C SER A 8 -8.80 -8.60 -1.09
N TRP A 9 -9.01 -9.89 -1.37
CA TRP A 9 -7.95 -10.78 -1.87
C TRP A 9 -7.49 -10.43 -3.28
N THR A 10 -8.42 -10.15 -4.21
CA THR A 10 -8.05 -9.77 -5.58
C THR A 10 -7.30 -8.44 -5.60
N SER A 11 -7.74 -7.47 -4.79
CA SER A 11 -7.06 -6.19 -4.62
C SER A 11 -5.67 -6.38 -4.00
N LEU A 12 -5.53 -7.22 -2.97
CA LEU A 12 -4.24 -7.54 -2.36
C LEU A 12 -3.24 -8.13 -3.37
N LEU A 13 -3.69 -9.09 -4.20
CA LEU A 13 -2.84 -9.72 -5.22
C LEU A 13 -2.45 -8.74 -6.32
N GLY A 14 -3.39 -7.92 -6.79
CA GLY A 14 -3.09 -6.90 -7.79
C GLY A 14 -2.14 -5.84 -7.25
N LEU A 15 -2.31 -5.41 -5.99
CA LEU A 15 -1.40 -4.50 -5.31
C LEU A 15 0.00 -5.12 -5.17
N ALA A 16 0.10 -6.40 -4.83
CA ALA A 16 1.36 -7.15 -4.83
C ALA A 16 2.06 -7.14 -6.19
N ALA A 17 1.32 -7.35 -7.28
CA ALA A 17 1.87 -7.31 -8.62
C ALA A 17 2.37 -5.90 -9.02
N ILE A 18 1.61 -4.85 -8.68
CA ILE A 18 2.02 -3.46 -8.97
C ILE A 18 3.25 -3.09 -8.14
N TYR A 19 3.27 -3.45 -6.85
CA TYR A 19 4.41 -3.18 -5.98
C TYR A 19 5.66 -3.92 -6.44
N TRP A 20 5.51 -5.17 -6.86
CA TRP A 20 6.60 -5.94 -7.46
C TRP A 20 7.15 -5.29 -8.73
N TRP A 21 6.27 -4.85 -9.63
CA TRP A 21 6.67 -4.10 -10.82
C TRP A 21 7.38 -2.79 -10.46
N PHE A 22 6.90 -2.07 -9.45
CA PHE A 22 7.54 -0.86 -8.94
C PHE A 22 8.96 -1.14 -8.42
N GLN A 23 9.16 -2.20 -7.64
CA GLN A 23 10.48 -2.62 -7.17
C GLN A 23 11.42 -2.92 -8.33
N MET A 24 10.98 -3.66 -9.35
CA MET A 24 11.77 -3.95 -10.55
C MET A 24 12.20 -2.69 -11.33
N ARG A 25 11.51 -1.56 -11.13
CA ARG A 25 11.84 -0.28 -11.78
C ARG A 25 12.75 0.58 -10.92
N MET A 26 12.72 0.41 -9.61
CA MET A 26 13.46 1.24 -8.66
C MET A 26 14.73 0.60 -8.12
N LEU A 27 14.81 -0.73 -8.12
CA LEU A 27 15.90 -1.49 -7.53
C LEU A 27 16.73 -2.20 -8.59
N ASP A 28 18.04 -2.24 -8.35
CA ASP A 28 18.97 -3.19 -8.98
C ASP A 28 19.67 -3.95 -7.85
N GLY A 29 19.45 -5.27 -7.80
CA GLY A 29 19.74 -6.09 -6.64
C GLY A 29 18.96 -5.63 -5.39
N TRP A 30 19.64 -4.91 -4.49
CA TRP A 30 19.10 -4.36 -3.24
C TRP A 30 19.32 -2.85 -3.08
N SER A 31 19.90 -2.20 -4.09
CA SER A 31 20.16 -0.76 -4.11
C SER A 31 19.12 -0.03 -4.94
N VAL A 32 18.69 1.13 -4.44
CA VAL A 32 17.86 2.05 -5.22
C VAL A 32 18.71 2.64 -6.34
N VAL A 33 18.23 2.51 -7.57
CA VAL A 33 18.93 2.97 -8.77
C VAL A 33 18.76 4.47 -8.95
N ASP A 34 19.86 5.14 -9.31
CA ASP A 34 19.83 6.54 -9.71
C ASP A 34 19.00 6.72 -10.98
N GLN A 35 17.99 7.58 -10.90
CA GLN A 35 17.06 7.82 -11.99
C GLN A 35 16.83 9.31 -12.18
N SER A 36 16.68 9.69 -13.45
CA SER A 36 16.32 11.06 -13.79
C SER A 36 14.93 11.41 -13.25
N PRO A 37 14.67 12.67 -12.86
CA PRO A 37 13.37 13.10 -12.37
C PRO A 37 12.22 12.82 -13.34
N SER A 38 12.47 12.91 -14.66
CA SER A 38 11.47 12.59 -15.69
C SER A 38 11.04 11.13 -15.66
N ARG A 39 11.98 10.20 -15.41
CA ARG A 39 11.67 8.78 -15.29
C ARG A 39 10.91 8.50 -13.99
N LEU A 40 11.29 9.10 -12.87
CA LEU A 40 10.56 8.97 -11.59
C LEU A 40 9.11 9.47 -11.72
N LEU A 41 8.90 10.60 -12.40
CA LEU A 41 7.58 11.16 -12.66
C LEU A 41 6.73 10.25 -13.56
N TRP A 42 7.35 9.61 -14.56
CA TRP A 42 6.66 8.58 -15.34
C TRP A 42 6.27 7.36 -14.48
N VAL A 43 7.19 6.87 -13.63
CA VAL A 43 6.91 5.74 -12.71
C VAL A 43 5.78 6.12 -11.75
N TYR A 44 5.77 7.34 -11.22
CA TYR A 44 4.69 7.87 -10.38
C TYR A 44 3.34 7.73 -11.08
N PHE A 45 3.21 8.27 -12.29
CA PHE A 45 1.94 8.21 -13.02
C PHE A 45 1.57 6.78 -13.42
N ALA A 46 2.54 5.95 -13.76
CA ALA A 46 2.31 4.54 -14.07
C ALA A 46 1.76 3.77 -12.86
N VAL A 47 2.33 3.98 -11.66
CA VAL A 47 1.85 3.34 -10.43
C VAL A 47 0.44 3.82 -10.07
N ILE A 48 0.20 5.13 -10.08
CA ILE A 48 -1.13 5.68 -9.78
C ILE A 48 -2.17 5.17 -10.78
N GLY A 49 -1.85 5.25 -12.08
CA GLY A 49 -2.73 4.77 -13.15
C GLY A 49 -3.02 3.28 -13.05
N ALA A 50 -2.01 2.44 -12.81
CA ALA A 50 -2.19 0.99 -12.65
C ALA A 50 -3.03 0.65 -11.43
N SER A 51 -2.77 1.29 -10.28
CA SER A 51 -3.52 1.05 -9.05
C SER A 51 -4.99 1.50 -9.17
N THR A 52 -5.25 2.66 -9.77
CA THR A 52 -6.61 3.12 -10.04
C THR A 52 -7.33 2.20 -11.02
N LEU A 53 -6.67 1.82 -12.13
CA LEU A 53 -7.25 0.93 -13.12
C LEU A 53 -7.59 -0.44 -12.51
N LEU A 54 -6.70 -0.98 -11.68
CA LEU A 54 -6.91 -2.24 -10.97
C LEU A 54 -8.18 -2.18 -10.11
N GLU A 55 -8.33 -1.18 -9.25
CA GLU A 55 -9.51 -1.05 -8.38
C GLU A 55 -10.79 -0.87 -9.20
N VAL A 56 -10.75 -0.10 -10.29
CA VAL A 56 -11.88 0.05 -11.22
C VAL A 56 -12.26 -1.27 -11.87
N LEU A 57 -11.27 -2.06 -12.33
CA LEU A 57 -11.51 -3.36 -12.96
C LEU A 57 -12.07 -4.38 -11.95
N ILE A 58 -11.52 -4.43 -10.74
CA ILE A 58 -12.01 -5.32 -9.68
C ILE A 58 -13.44 -4.95 -9.30
N ALA A 59 -13.72 -3.66 -9.08
CA ALA A 59 -15.07 -3.18 -8.81
C ALA A 59 -16.03 -3.46 -9.96
N GLY A 60 -15.57 -3.32 -11.21
CA GLY A 60 -16.36 -3.60 -12.41
C GLY A 60 -16.69 -5.10 -12.57
N VAL A 61 -15.73 -6.00 -12.34
CA VAL A 61 -15.95 -7.45 -12.47
C VAL A 61 -16.80 -7.98 -11.31
N ILE A 62 -16.47 -7.63 -10.07
CA ILE A 62 -17.14 -8.14 -8.88
C ILE A 62 -18.49 -7.45 -8.67
N GLY A 63 -18.58 -6.15 -8.96
CA GLY A 63 -19.82 -5.35 -8.89
C GLY A 63 -20.72 -5.51 -10.10
N GLY A 64 -20.16 -5.63 -11.31
CA GLY A 64 -20.92 -5.85 -12.55
C GLY A 64 -21.60 -7.23 -12.62
N ALA A 65 -21.03 -8.24 -11.97
CA ALA A 65 -21.67 -9.54 -11.74
C ALA A 65 -22.94 -9.46 -10.85
N ALA A 66 -23.26 -8.28 -10.29
CA ALA A 66 -24.43 -8.02 -9.44
C ALA A 66 -25.60 -7.33 -10.16
N ARG A 67 -25.64 -7.30 -11.50
CA ARG A 67 -26.78 -6.74 -12.26
C ARG A 67 -28.09 -7.41 -11.81
N GLY A 68 -28.82 -6.78 -10.90
CA GLY A 68 -30.10 -7.25 -10.34
C GLY A 68 -30.17 -7.54 -8.83
N LYS A 69 -29.06 -7.52 -8.08
CA LYS A 69 -29.10 -7.61 -6.60
C LYS A 69 -28.30 -6.45 -6.02
N ALA A 70 -29.00 -5.42 -5.55
CA ALA A 70 -28.40 -4.43 -4.66
C ALA A 70 -27.80 -5.21 -3.48
N VAL A 71 -26.48 -5.38 -3.49
CA VAL A 71 -25.76 -5.89 -2.34
C VAL A 71 -25.92 -4.80 -1.30
N VAL A 72 -26.91 -4.94 -0.43
CA VAL A 72 -27.08 -4.08 0.73
C VAL A 72 -25.78 -4.23 1.51
N LYS A 73 -24.93 -3.20 1.40
CA LYS A 73 -23.66 -3.14 2.11
C LYS A 73 -24.04 -3.05 3.58
N ASP A 74 -23.84 -4.14 4.29
CA ASP A 74 -24.31 -4.29 5.67
C ASP A 74 -23.57 -3.28 6.56
N GLU A 75 -24.20 -2.79 7.62
CA GLU A 75 -23.58 -1.88 8.59
C GLU A 75 -22.27 -2.46 9.14
N ARG A 76 -22.22 -3.79 9.22
CA ARG A 76 -21.02 -4.57 9.54
C ARG A 76 -19.85 -4.35 8.57
N ASP A 77 -20.10 -4.30 7.27
CA ASP A 77 -19.06 -4.10 6.26
C ASP A 77 -18.45 -2.69 6.37
N HIS A 78 -19.29 -1.71 6.72
CA HIS A 78 -18.83 -0.35 7.01
C HIS A 78 -17.95 -0.29 8.27
N ALA A 79 -18.34 -0.99 9.35
CA ALA A 79 -17.54 -1.06 10.57
C ALA A 79 -16.17 -1.73 10.34
N ILE A 80 -16.12 -2.81 9.57
CA ILE A 80 -14.86 -3.49 9.21
C ILE A 80 -13.96 -2.58 8.38
N ALA A 81 -14.52 -1.91 7.37
CA ALA A 81 -13.77 -0.99 6.52
C ALA A 81 -13.21 0.20 7.33
N ALA A 82 -14.01 0.78 8.22
CA ALA A 82 -13.58 1.87 9.09
C ALA A 82 -12.43 1.44 10.00
N ARG A 83 -12.52 0.25 10.61
CA ARG A 83 -11.47 -0.28 11.48
C ARG A 83 -10.19 -0.58 10.72
N ALA A 84 -10.28 -1.19 9.54
CA ALA A 84 -9.12 -1.43 8.68
C ALA A 84 -8.43 -0.11 8.26
N GLY A 85 -9.21 0.93 7.94
CA GLY A 85 -8.69 2.26 7.63
C GLY A 85 -8.01 2.94 8.83
N GLN A 86 -8.47 2.70 10.06
CA GLN A 86 -7.76 3.18 11.26
C GLN A 86 -6.38 2.53 11.40
N PHE A 87 -6.27 1.22 11.18
CA PHE A 87 -4.99 0.51 11.23
C PHE A 87 -4.02 1.00 10.15
N GLU A 88 -4.50 1.16 8.91
CA GLU A 88 -3.75 1.77 7.81
C GLU A 88 -3.19 3.14 8.21
N ARG A 89 -4.05 4.01 8.74
CA ARG A 89 -3.65 5.37 9.14
C ARG A 89 -2.60 5.36 10.24
N VAL A 90 -2.80 4.55 11.29
CA VAL A 90 -1.83 4.43 12.39
C VAL A 90 -0.50 3.87 11.87
N PHE A 91 -0.54 2.87 10.99
CA PHE A 91 0.64 2.31 10.37
C PHE A 91 1.42 3.35 9.56
N ILE A 92 0.75 4.11 8.69
CA ILE A 92 1.40 5.16 7.88
C ILE A 92 2.02 6.23 8.79
N ILE A 93 1.32 6.67 9.83
CA ILE A 93 1.86 7.64 10.80
C ILE A 93 3.13 7.08 11.47
N ALA A 94 3.09 5.83 11.93
CA ALA A 94 4.25 5.19 12.56
C ALA A 94 5.43 5.06 11.58
N ALA A 95 5.17 4.62 10.35
CA ALA A 95 6.20 4.46 9.31
C ALA A 95 6.85 5.80 8.94
N ILE A 96 6.06 6.87 8.77
CA ILE A 96 6.58 8.21 8.52
C ILE A 96 7.41 8.70 9.71
N ASN A 97 6.96 8.46 10.95
CA ASN A 97 7.73 8.82 12.14
C ASN A 97 9.08 8.10 12.20
N ILE A 98 9.16 6.83 11.78
CA ILE A 98 10.43 6.10 11.70
C ILE A 98 11.37 6.79 10.71
N VAL A 99 10.87 7.19 9.52
CA VAL A 99 11.67 7.91 8.52
C VAL A 99 12.13 9.28 9.04
N ILE A 100 11.25 10.03 9.71
CA ILE A 100 11.60 11.32 10.32
C ILE A 100 12.67 11.11 11.39
N TRP A 101 12.49 10.13 12.27
CA TRP A 101 13.44 9.85 13.34
C TRP A 101 14.81 9.48 12.77
N GLN A 102 14.85 8.65 11.72
CA GLN A 102 16.07 8.32 11.02
C GLN A 102 16.77 9.56 10.42
N ALA A 103 16.02 10.44 9.75
CA ALA A 103 16.56 11.68 9.18
C ALA A 103 17.10 12.64 10.25
N LEU A 104 16.39 12.78 11.37
CA LEU A 104 16.82 13.63 12.49
C LEU A 104 18.06 13.06 13.20
N TRP A 105 18.09 11.74 13.37
CA TRP A 105 19.21 11.05 14.03
C TRP A 105 20.50 11.15 13.21
N GLU A 106 20.40 11.05 11.89
CA GLU A 106 21.54 11.25 10.99
C GLU A 106 22.13 12.67 11.13
N GLY A 107 21.28 13.70 11.19
CA GLY A 107 21.73 15.07 11.43
C GLY A 107 22.34 15.28 12.82
N ALA A 108 21.79 14.63 13.84
CA ALA A 108 22.25 14.78 15.23
C ALA A 108 23.56 14.03 15.54
N MET A 109 23.84 12.92 14.84
CA MET A 109 25.00 12.05 15.08
C MET A 109 26.02 12.03 13.93
N ALA A 110 26.16 13.16 13.22
CA ALA A 110 27.14 13.32 12.15
C ALA A 110 28.57 12.99 12.66
N GLY A 111 29.06 11.78 12.39
CA GLY A 111 30.35 11.28 12.86
C GLY A 111 30.41 9.79 13.23
N HIS A 112 29.29 9.06 13.28
CA HIS A 112 29.26 7.61 13.48
C HIS A 112 28.82 6.86 12.22
N ASP A 113 29.54 5.79 11.84
CA ASP A 113 29.20 4.89 10.73
C ASP A 113 28.01 3.99 11.11
N LEU A 114 26.82 4.57 11.14
CA LEU A 114 25.56 3.84 11.30
C LEU A 114 25.00 3.45 9.92
N PRO A 115 24.33 2.28 9.79
CA PRO A 115 23.58 1.94 8.60
C PRO A 115 22.55 3.04 8.31
N ARG A 116 22.68 3.70 7.15
CA ARG A 116 21.88 4.86 6.78
C ARG A 116 21.14 4.63 5.48
N ILE A 117 19.95 5.23 5.38
CA ILE A 117 19.21 5.37 4.14
C ILE A 117 19.43 6.83 3.72
N ASP A 118 20.06 7.06 2.58
CA ASP A 118 20.26 8.41 2.06
C ASP A 118 18.93 8.99 1.57
N LEU A 119 18.21 9.65 2.48
CA LEU A 119 16.92 10.30 2.20
C LEU A 119 17.09 11.63 1.46
N ALA A 120 18.30 12.17 1.34
CA ALA A 120 18.58 13.34 0.51
C ALA A 120 18.61 12.98 -0.97
N HIS A 121 18.92 11.72 -1.29
CA HIS A 121 18.84 11.20 -2.63
C HIS A 121 17.39 11.03 -3.10
N LEU A 122 17.01 11.75 -4.16
CA LEU A 122 15.63 11.84 -4.64
C LEU A 122 15.00 10.47 -4.99
N PRO A 123 15.64 9.58 -5.78
CA PRO A 123 15.14 8.23 -6.02
C PRO A 123 14.88 7.42 -4.74
N THR A 124 15.74 7.56 -3.73
CA THR A 124 15.61 6.85 -2.44
C THR A 124 14.41 7.37 -1.68
N LEU A 125 14.26 8.69 -1.57
CA LEU A 125 13.09 9.31 -0.95
C LEU A 125 11.80 8.87 -1.65
N PHE A 126 11.77 8.93 -2.97
CA PHE A 126 10.65 8.48 -3.78
C PHE A 126 10.31 7.00 -3.51
N PHE A 127 11.32 6.13 -3.50
CA PHE A 127 11.15 4.70 -3.23
C PHE A 127 10.58 4.43 -1.84
N VAL A 128 11.14 5.06 -0.80
CA VAL A 128 10.71 4.89 0.59
C VAL A 128 9.26 5.34 0.76
N LEU A 129 8.90 6.51 0.24
CA LEU A 129 7.54 7.04 0.34
C LEU A 129 6.52 6.13 -0.34
N PHE A 130 6.79 5.67 -1.56
CA PHE A 130 5.90 4.71 -2.24
C PHE A 130 5.81 3.39 -1.49
N THR A 131 6.93 2.89 -0.97
CA THR A 131 6.95 1.65 -0.17
C THR A 131 6.06 1.77 1.06
N ILE A 132 6.07 2.93 1.74
CA ILE A 132 5.18 3.20 2.88
C ILE A 132 3.71 3.22 2.44
N LEU A 133 3.40 3.87 1.32
CA LEU A 133 2.03 3.92 0.78
C LEU A 133 1.52 2.51 0.44
N PHE A 134 2.32 1.71 -0.26
CA PHE A 134 2.00 0.32 -0.57
C PHE A 134 1.83 -0.51 0.71
N ALA A 135 2.75 -0.40 1.67
CA ALA A 135 2.67 -1.12 2.94
C ALA A 135 1.41 -0.76 3.74
N GLY A 136 1.00 0.52 3.74
CA GLY A 136 -0.26 0.96 4.33
C GLY A 136 -1.47 0.28 3.68
N GLU A 137 -1.53 0.28 2.35
CA GLU A 137 -2.63 -0.36 1.63
C GLU A 137 -2.61 -1.90 1.80
N PHE A 138 -1.43 -2.54 1.83
CA PHE A 138 -1.32 -3.96 2.21
C PHE A 138 -1.90 -4.19 3.61
N MET A 139 -1.51 -3.37 4.59
CA MET A 139 -1.97 -3.49 5.97
C MET A 139 -3.49 -3.37 6.07
N LYS A 140 -4.09 -2.41 5.34
CA LYS A 140 -5.53 -2.25 5.23
C LYS A 140 -6.19 -3.53 4.73
N ARG A 141 -5.75 -4.06 3.59
CA ARG A 141 -6.34 -5.25 2.94
C ARG A 141 -6.18 -6.51 3.79
N ILE A 142 -5.00 -6.72 4.38
CA ILE A 142 -4.73 -7.81 5.32
C ILE A 142 -5.67 -7.70 6.54
N THR A 143 -5.79 -6.50 7.11
CA THR A 143 -6.68 -6.26 8.26
C THR A 143 -8.14 -6.52 7.90
N THR A 144 -8.60 -6.08 6.73
CA THR A 144 -9.96 -6.38 6.24
C THR A 144 -10.20 -7.88 6.16
N ILE A 145 -9.28 -8.63 5.54
CA ILE A 145 -9.37 -10.10 5.42
C ILE A 145 -9.38 -10.76 6.81
N ALA A 146 -8.47 -10.36 7.70
CA ALA A 146 -8.38 -10.90 9.06
C ALA A 146 -9.68 -10.65 9.85
N LEU A 147 -10.23 -9.44 9.79
CA LEU A 147 -11.49 -9.09 10.44
C LEU A 147 -12.65 -9.92 9.88
N TYR A 148 -12.75 -10.11 8.56
CA TYR A 148 -13.78 -10.97 7.98
C TYR A 148 -13.67 -12.42 8.47
N ARG A 149 -12.46 -12.99 8.53
CA ARG A 149 -12.23 -14.36 8.99
C ARG A 149 -12.56 -14.55 10.47
N VAL A 150 -12.15 -13.61 11.33
CA VAL A 150 -12.46 -13.66 12.76
C VAL A 150 -13.96 -13.58 13.02
N HIS A 151 -14.70 -12.75 12.27
CA HIS A 151 -16.15 -12.66 12.42
C HIS A 151 -16.89 -13.89 11.88
N SER A 152 -16.39 -14.53 10.82
CA SER A 152 -16.96 -15.79 10.33
C SER A 152 -16.70 -17.00 11.22
N ALA A 153 -15.67 -16.95 12.07
CA ALA A 153 -15.34 -18.03 13.01
C ALA A 153 -16.10 -17.93 14.35
N ARG A 154 -16.78 -16.81 14.60
CA ARG A 154 -17.52 -16.52 15.84
C ARG A 154 -19.05 -16.60 15.69
N GLY A 155 -19.55 -16.85 14.48
CA GLY A 155 -20.97 -17.09 14.19
C GLY A 155 -21.17 -18.51 13.70
#